data_AF-A0A939GQI4-F1
#
_entry.id   AF-A0A939GQI4-F1
#
_cell.length_a   1.000
_cell.length_b   1.000
_cell.length_c   1.000
_cell.angle_alpha   90.00
_cell.angle_beta   90.00
_cell.angle_gamma   90.00
#
_symmetry.space_group_name_H-M   'P 1'
#
loop_
_entity.id
_entity.type
_entity.pdbx_description
1 polymer ?
#
loop_
_entity_poly.entity_id
_entity_poly.type
_entity_poly.pdbx_seq_one_letter_code
_entity_poly.pdbx_strand_id
1 'polypeptide(L)'
;MNAAEQATNLEFASKIATVVNLFKYEFPDVKSDLKPWHNDPETRELVDPDSIDIGFHFPGISKSWRCRSILIQIRFYQDPINNHRRAIGVEAAGFDHSGEVWRLSTVETWSFVGDSTPSAVVGEKLKQVCRQILEVFNRVA
;
A
#
# COMPACT_ATOMS: atom_id res chain seq x y z
N MET A 1 -6.69 7.85 -0.82
CA MET A 1 -7.97 7.57 -1.52
C MET A 1 -7.98 6.16 -2.06
N ASN A 2 -9.16 5.57 -2.28
CA ASN A 2 -9.28 4.23 -2.89
C ASN A 2 -8.59 4.20 -4.26
N ALA A 3 -7.80 3.16 -4.54
CA ALA A 3 -7.14 3.01 -5.83
C ALA A 3 -8.12 2.98 -7.02
N ALA A 4 -9.31 2.41 -6.84
CA ALA A 4 -10.35 2.41 -7.88
C ALA A 4 -10.81 3.82 -8.28
N GLU A 5 -10.74 4.80 -7.38
CA GLU A 5 -11.10 6.20 -7.66
C GLU A 5 -9.96 6.96 -8.36
N GLN A 6 -8.73 6.48 -8.20
CA GLN A 6 -7.52 7.11 -8.74
C GLN A 6 -7.13 6.57 -10.13
N ALA A 7 -7.76 5.48 -10.57
CA ALA A 7 -7.62 4.92 -11.92
C ALA A 7 -8.37 5.77 -12.99
N THR A 8 -8.15 7.08 -12.99
CA THR A 8 -8.85 8.06 -13.84
C THR A 8 -8.32 8.12 -15.28
N ASN A 9 -7.13 7.57 -15.52
CA ASN A 9 -6.52 7.47 -16.84
C ASN A 9 -5.78 6.14 -17.00
N LEU A 10 -5.43 5.80 -18.25
CA LEU A 10 -4.78 4.53 -18.58
C LEU A 10 -3.43 4.34 -17.88
N GLU A 11 -2.66 5.43 -17.72
CA GLU A 11 -1.35 5.39 -17.07
C GLU A 11 -1.49 4.97 -15.60
N PHE A 12 -2.35 5.64 -14.84
CA PHE A 12 -2.59 5.31 -13.43
C PHE A 12 -3.24 3.93 -13.27
N ALA A 13 -4.20 3.57 -14.13
CA ALA A 13 -4.79 2.24 -14.11
C ALA A 13 -3.74 1.14 -14.33
N SER A 14 -2.82 1.34 -15.28
CA SER A 14 -1.72 0.42 -15.56
C SER A 14 -0.71 0.34 -14.40
N LYS A 15 -0.36 1.49 -13.79
CA LYS A 15 0.52 1.54 -12.60
C LYS A 15 -0.11 0.81 -11.42
N ILE A 16 -1.40 1.02 -11.14
CA ILE A 16 -2.15 0.32 -10.08
C ILE A 16 -2.18 -1.19 -10.35
N ALA A 17 -2.48 -1.60 -11.58
CA ALA A 17 -2.46 -3.03 -11.96
C ALA A 17 -1.06 -3.65 -11.77
N THR A 18 0.00 -2.88 -12.09
CA THR A 18 1.38 -3.30 -11.86
C THR A 18 1.64 -3.53 -10.36
N VAL A 19 1.20 -2.63 -9.48
CA VAL A 19 1.33 -2.81 -8.02
C VAL A 19 0.60 -4.08 -7.54
N VAL A 20 -0.63 -4.30 -8.00
CA VAL A 20 -1.38 -5.53 -7.67
C VAL A 20 -0.61 -6.77 -8.11
N ASN A 21 -0.02 -6.75 -9.30
CA ASN A 21 0.75 -7.88 -9.83
C ASN A 21 2.06 -8.10 -9.08
N LEU A 22 2.75 -7.05 -8.61
CA LEU A 22 3.93 -7.18 -7.75
C LEU A 22 3.59 -7.93 -6.45
N PHE A 23 2.48 -7.57 -5.82
CA PHE A 23 2.00 -8.27 -4.62
C PHE A 23 1.63 -9.73 -4.90
N LYS A 24 0.90 -10.00 -5.98
CA LYS A 24 0.51 -11.38 -6.34
C LYS A 24 1.70 -12.23 -6.77
N TYR A 25 2.73 -11.63 -7.34
CA TYR A 25 3.97 -12.34 -7.67
C TYR A 25 4.70 -12.80 -6.41
N GLU A 26 4.85 -11.92 -5.42
CA GLU A 26 5.51 -12.26 -4.15
C GLU A 26 4.61 -13.10 -3.22
N PHE A 27 3.29 -12.91 -3.29
CA PHE A 27 2.28 -13.50 -2.40
C PHE A 27 1.04 -13.97 -3.20
N PRO A 28 1.09 -15.13 -3.86
CA PRO A 28 0.07 -15.58 -4.82
C PRO A 28 -1.35 -15.71 -4.25
N ASP A 29 -1.49 -16.05 -2.97
CA ASP A 29 -2.79 -16.31 -2.34
C ASP A 29 -3.50 -15.03 -1.87
N VAL A 30 -2.88 -13.87 -2.02
CA VAL A 30 -3.43 -12.59 -1.57
C VAL A 30 -4.53 -12.10 -2.51
N LYS A 31 -5.63 -11.64 -1.92
CA LYS A 31 -6.70 -10.94 -2.65
C LYS A 31 -6.51 -9.44 -2.53
N SER A 32 -6.41 -8.76 -3.67
CA SER A 32 -6.36 -7.30 -3.75
C SER A 32 -7.76 -6.69 -3.59
N ASP A 33 -7.84 -5.61 -2.83
CA ASP A 33 -9.00 -4.75 -2.70
C ASP A 33 -8.63 -3.32 -3.14
N LEU A 34 -9.28 -2.82 -4.19
CA LEU A 34 -9.04 -1.47 -4.72
C LEU A 34 -9.93 -0.41 -4.06
N LYS A 35 -10.80 -0.81 -3.13
CA LYS A 35 -11.67 0.07 -2.34
C LYS A 35 -11.59 -0.26 -0.84
N PRO A 36 -10.39 -0.20 -0.23
CA PRO A 36 -10.19 -0.55 1.18
C PRO A 36 -10.98 0.36 2.14
N TRP A 37 -11.36 1.57 1.72
CA TRP A 37 -12.21 2.46 2.48
C TRP A 37 -13.65 2.35 2.00
N HIS A 38 -14.55 2.06 2.93
CA HIS A 38 -15.99 2.10 2.69
C HIS A 38 -16.54 3.53 2.86
N ASN A 39 -17.78 3.78 2.43
CA ASN A 39 -18.41 5.10 2.60
C ASN A 39 -19.07 5.25 3.99
N ASP A 40 -18.48 4.64 5.01
CA ASP A 40 -18.93 4.78 6.39
C ASP A 40 -18.23 5.98 7.07
N PRO A 41 -18.82 6.57 8.13
CA PRO A 41 -18.25 7.75 8.78
C PRO A 41 -16.87 7.52 9.40
N GLU A 42 -16.54 6.30 9.85
CA GLU A 42 -15.28 6.00 10.56
C GLU A 42 -14.09 5.94 9.59
N THR A 43 -14.28 5.43 8.38
CA THR A 43 -13.20 5.32 7.39
C THR A 43 -12.98 6.62 6.60
N ARG A 44 -13.94 7.55 6.60
CA ARG A 44 -13.89 8.80 5.83
C ARG A 44 -12.79 9.75 6.28
N GLU A 45 -12.45 9.75 7.56
CA GLU A 45 -11.35 10.55 8.12
C GLU A 45 -9.96 9.98 7.80
N LEU A 46 -9.90 8.70 7.41
CA LEU A 46 -8.65 8.00 7.06
C LEU A 46 -8.27 8.18 5.58
N VAL A 47 -9.17 8.76 4.77
CA VAL A 47 -8.95 9.01 3.36
C VAL A 47 -7.98 10.17 3.17
N ASP A 48 -6.75 9.86 2.80
CA ASP A 48 -5.75 10.85 2.39
C ASP A 48 -5.98 11.20 0.90
N PRO A 49 -6.33 12.46 0.53
CA PRO A 49 -6.55 12.85 -0.86
C PRO A 49 -5.28 12.73 -1.71
N ASP A 50 -4.10 12.77 -1.08
CA ASP A 50 -2.80 12.71 -1.72
C ASP A 50 -2.25 11.28 -1.77
N SER A 51 -3.07 10.27 -1.46
CA SER A 51 -2.67 8.87 -1.53
C SER A 51 -3.48 8.01 -2.51
N ILE A 52 -2.85 6.94 -2.99
CA ILE A 52 -3.50 5.77 -3.59
C ILE A 52 -3.43 4.62 -2.59
N ASP A 53 -4.60 4.14 -2.17
CA ASP A 53 -4.73 3.11 -1.14
C ASP A 53 -5.23 1.79 -1.75
N ILE A 54 -4.53 0.70 -1.44
CA ILE A 54 -4.83 -0.65 -1.90
C ILE A 54 -4.81 -1.60 -0.69
N GLY A 55 -5.89 -2.35 -0.51
CA GLY A 55 -5.98 -3.43 0.47
C GLY A 55 -5.48 -4.77 -0.09
N PHE A 56 -4.94 -5.60 0.78
CA PHE A 56 -4.48 -6.95 0.47
C PHE A 56 -4.90 -7.90 1.59
N HIS A 57 -5.66 -8.93 1.28
CA HIS A 57 -6.23 -9.86 2.27
C HIS A 57 -5.65 -11.27 2.10
N PHE A 58 -5.21 -11.87 3.21
CA PHE A 58 -4.74 -13.25 3.25
C PHE A 58 -5.89 -14.23 3.48
N PRO A 59 -5.78 -15.49 3.02
CA PRO A 59 -6.70 -16.55 3.43
C PRO A 59 -6.45 -16.91 4.90
N GLY A 60 -7.12 -16.21 5.82
CA GLY A 60 -6.98 -16.41 7.26
C GLY A 60 -5.81 -15.63 7.87
N ILE A 61 -5.36 -16.06 9.06
CA ILE A 61 -4.20 -15.43 9.73
C ILE A 61 -2.93 -16.04 9.17
N SER A 62 -2.06 -15.19 8.58
CA SER A 62 -0.72 -15.65 8.24
C SER A 62 0.24 -15.48 9.42
N LYS A 63 0.85 -16.60 9.85
CA LYS A 63 1.85 -16.60 10.93
C LYS A 63 3.10 -15.78 10.60
N SER A 64 3.48 -15.72 9.32
CA SER A 64 4.67 -14.99 8.87
C SER A 64 4.42 -13.49 8.74
N TRP A 65 3.18 -13.08 8.48
CA TRP A 65 2.78 -11.67 8.44
C TRP A 65 2.35 -11.10 9.78
N ARG A 66 1.92 -11.97 10.72
CA ARG A 66 1.34 -11.57 12.01
C ARG A 66 0.13 -10.64 11.85
N CYS A 67 -0.57 -10.70 10.72
CA CYS A 67 -1.79 -9.94 10.43
C CYS A 67 -2.72 -10.77 9.51
N ARG A 68 -3.92 -10.23 9.25
CA ARG A 68 -4.94 -10.78 8.33
C ARG A 68 -5.04 -10.01 7.01
N SER A 69 -4.71 -8.73 7.04
CA SER A 69 -4.67 -7.89 5.85
C SER A 69 -3.57 -6.85 5.95
N ILE A 70 -3.23 -6.27 4.80
CA ILE A 70 -2.30 -5.16 4.66
C ILE A 70 -3.01 -4.04 3.90
N LEU A 71 -2.86 -2.82 4.39
CA LEU A 71 -3.16 -1.61 3.65
C LEU A 71 -1.85 -1.03 3.11
N ILE A 72 -1.83 -0.72 1.82
CA ILE A 72 -0.73 0.00 1.16
C ILE A 72 -1.23 1.37 0.76
N GLN A 73 -0.61 2.42 1.29
CA GLN A 73 -0.90 3.81 0.94
C GLN A 73 0.31 4.41 0.25
N ILE A 74 0.17 4.71 -1.03
CA ILE A 74 1.21 5.34 -1.84
C ILE A 74 0.96 6.84 -1.79
N ARG A 75 1.84 7.60 -1.14
CA ARG A 75 1.69 9.05 -0.96
C ARG A 75 2.34 9.79 -2.11
N PHE A 76 1.67 10.82 -2.61
CA PHE A 76 2.10 11.62 -3.74
C PHE A 76 2.40 13.06 -3.33
N TYR A 77 3.32 13.68 -4.05
CA TYR A 77 3.49 15.12 -4.06
C TYR A 77 3.13 15.64 -5.46
N GLN A 78 2.26 16.64 -5.49
CA GLN A 78 1.93 17.39 -6.69
C GLN A 78 2.80 18.64 -6.75
N ASP A 79 3.72 18.69 -7.71
CA ASP A 79 4.52 19.89 -7.94
C ASP A 79 3.63 21.01 -8.51
N PRO A 80 3.48 22.15 -7.80
CA PRO A 80 2.60 23.23 -8.23
C PRO A 80 3.15 24.01 -9.44
N ILE A 81 4.45 23.89 -9.75
CA ILE A 81 5.11 24.60 -10.85
C ILE A 81 5.05 23.76 -12.12
N ASN A 82 5.45 22.49 -12.01
CA ASN A 82 5.64 21.61 -13.18
C ASN A 82 4.43 20.72 -13.45
N ASN A 83 3.39 20.80 -12.60
CA ASN A 83 2.22 19.94 -12.60
C ASN A 83 2.55 18.43 -12.60
N HIS A 84 3.71 18.06 -12.06
CA HIS A 84 4.21 16.70 -12.02
C HIS A 84 3.80 16.03 -10.69
N ARG A 85 3.09 14.91 -10.77
CA ARG A 85 2.73 14.08 -9.62
C ARG A 85 3.73 12.96 -9.45
N ARG A 86 4.41 12.87 -8.30
CA ARG A 86 5.39 11.81 -8.01
C ARG A 86 5.12 11.15 -6.68
N ALA A 87 5.44 9.86 -6.55
CA ALA A 87 5.38 9.18 -5.27
C ALA A 87 6.52 9.65 -4.35
N ILE A 88 6.19 9.97 -3.11
CA ILE A 88 7.13 10.43 -2.08
C ILE A 88 7.33 9.42 -0.95
N GLY A 89 6.45 8.43 -0.84
CA GLY A 89 6.53 7.39 0.16
C GLY A 89 5.44 6.34 -0.01
N VAL A 90 5.64 5.22 0.66
CA VAL A 90 4.67 4.14 0.82
C VAL A 90 4.55 3.87 2.31
N GLU A 91 3.32 3.90 2.80
CA GLU A 91 2.97 3.38 4.12
C GLU A 91 2.36 1.99 3.93
N ALA A 92 2.88 1.01 4.66
CA ALA A 92 2.31 -0.33 4.72
C ALA A 92 1.88 -0.61 6.16
N ALA A 93 0.60 -0.91 6.37
CA ALA A 93 0.05 -1.21 7.69
C ALA A 93 -0.62 -2.58 7.70
N GLY A 94 -0.28 -3.41 8.69
CA GLY A 94 -0.89 -4.72 8.91
C GLY A 94 -2.03 -4.63 9.90
N PHE A 95 -3.13 -5.32 9.63
CA PHE A 95 -4.33 -5.32 10.47
C PHE A 95 -4.75 -6.73 10.87
N ASP A 96 -5.24 -6.88 12.10
CA ASP A 96 -5.99 -8.06 12.55
C ASP A 96 -7.39 -7.67 13.07
N HIS A 97 -8.04 -8.54 13.84
CA HIS A 97 -9.39 -8.25 14.35
C HIS A 97 -9.43 -7.12 15.40
N SER A 98 -8.28 -6.74 15.96
CA SER A 98 -8.12 -5.72 16.99
C SER A 98 -7.75 -4.35 16.39
N GLY A 99 -7.39 -4.30 15.11
CA GLY A 99 -6.97 -3.08 14.42
C GLY A 99 -5.57 -3.20 13.83
N GLU A 100 -4.87 -2.07 13.74
CA GLU A 100 -3.48 -2.00 13.25
C GLU A 100 -2.53 -2.67 14.25
N VAL A 101 -1.73 -3.61 13.78
CA VAL A 101 -0.78 -4.38 14.60
C VAL A 101 0.68 -4.07 14.29
N TRP A 102 0.95 -3.51 13.10
CA TRP A 102 2.25 -3.01 12.70
C TRP A 102 2.15 -2.05 11.53
N ARG A 103 3.16 -1.19 11.40
CA ARG A 103 3.34 -0.28 10.27
C ARG A 103 4.79 -0.23 9.82
N LEU A 104 4.99 0.02 8.53
CA LEU A 104 6.26 0.36 7.89
C LEU A 104 6.05 1.64 7.08
N SER A 105 6.87 2.66 7.34
CA SER A 105 7.01 3.82 6.47
C SER A 105 8.27 3.70 5.64
N THR A 106 8.18 4.01 4.34
CA THR A 106 9.38 4.20 3.49
C THR A 106 9.93 5.63 3.56
N VAL A 107 9.40 6.47 4.43
CA VAL A 107 10.01 7.75 4.77
C VAL A 107 10.97 7.47 5.94
N GLU A 108 12.20 7.98 5.85
CA GLU A 108 13.27 7.74 6.83
C GLU A 108 13.81 6.30 6.88
N THR A 109 13.53 5.56 7.97
CA THR A 109 14.37 4.43 8.44
C THR A 109 13.92 3.07 7.90
N TRP A 110 12.74 2.97 7.27
CA TRP A 110 12.21 1.71 6.71
C TRP A 110 12.17 0.56 7.73
N SER A 111 11.74 0.87 8.95
CA SER A 111 11.59 -0.07 10.05
C SER A 111 10.13 -0.37 10.32
N PHE A 112 9.84 -1.62 10.72
CA PHE A 112 8.52 -1.97 11.25
C PHE A 112 8.38 -1.49 12.70
N VAL A 113 7.23 -0.92 13.03
CA VAL A 113 6.84 -0.51 14.39
C VAL A 113 5.45 -1.07 14.71
N GLY A 114 5.20 -1.44 15.96
CA GLY A 114 3.91 -1.97 16.42
C GLY A 114 4.02 -3.10 17.45
N ASP A 115 2.87 -3.61 17.90
CA ASP A 115 2.77 -4.69 18.89
C ASP A 115 3.23 -6.06 18.35
N SER A 116 3.29 -6.18 17.02
CA SER A 116 3.89 -7.31 16.34
C SER A 116 4.72 -6.83 15.15
N THR A 117 5.44 -7.73 14.49
CA THR A 117 6.09 -7.43 13.21
C THR A 117 6.03 -8.66 12.30
N PRO A 118 6.05 -8.48 10.96
CA PRO A 118 6.27 -9.59 10.05
C PRO A 118 7.59 -10.29 10.34
N SER A 119 7.66 -11.58 10.02
CA SER A 119 8.93 -12.31 10.01
C SER A 119 9.96 -11.61 9.10
N ALA A 120 11.25 -11.68 9.45
CA ALA A 120 12.31 -10.98 8.72
C ALA A 120 12.27 -11.22 7.19
N VAL A 121 12.04 -12.47 6.76
CA VAL A 121 11.97 -12.83 5.33
C VAL A 121 10.82 -12.12 4.61
N VAL A 122 9.63 -12.12 5.23
CA VAL A 122 8.45 -11.46 4.66
C VAL A 122 8.58 -9.94 4.72
N GLY A 123 9.16 -9.43 5.80
CA GLY A 123 9.44 -8.00 5.95
C GLY A 123 10.37 -7.48 4.86
N GLU A 124 11.44 -8.20 4.52
CA GLU A 124 12.34 -7.81 3.42
C GLU A 124 11.67 -7.90 2.05
N LYS A 125 10.84 -8.92 1.81
CA LYS A 125 10.01 -8.99 0.59
C LYS A 125 9.07 -7.79 0.48
N LEU A 126 8.38 -7.42 1.56
CA LEU A 126 7.50 -6.26 1.57
C LEU A 126 8.28 -4.96 1.30
N LYS A 127 9.44 -4.75 1.94
CA LYS A 127 10.31 -3.60 1.63
C LYS A 127 10.70 -3.58 0.16
N GLN A 128 11.01 -4.74 -0.43
CA GLN A 128 11.34 -4.82 -1.86
C GLN A 128 10.15 -4.44 -2.75
N VAL A 129 8.94 -4.91 -2.43
CA VAL A 129 7.72 -4.48 -3.11
C VAL A 129 7.52 -2.97 -2.98
N CYS A 130 7.73 -2.38 -1.80
CA CYS A 130 7.66 -0.93 -1.62
C CYS A 130 8.65 -0.16 -2.50
N ARG A 131 9.89 -0.64 -2.67
CA ARG A 131 10.86 -0.04 -3.61
C ARG A 131 10.33 -0.07 -5.04
N GLN A 132 9.83 -1.23 -5.47
CA GLN A 132 9.29 -1.40 -6.83
C GLN A 132 8.06 -0.50 -7.07
N ILE A 133 7.20 -0.32 -6.07
CA ILE A 133 6.08 0.62 -6.14
C ILE A 133 6.57 2.06 -6.38
N LEU A 134 7.54 2.51 -5.60
CA LEU A 134 8.13 3.84 -5.78
C LEU A 134 8.72 4.00 -7.18
N GLU A 135 9.40 2.98 -7.70
CA GLU A 135 9.91 2.99 -9.07
C GLU A 135 8.78 3.07 -10.11
N VAL A 136 7.72 2.28 -9.98
CA VAL A 136 6.57 2.28 -10.90
C VAL A 136 5.96 3.67 -11.02
N PHE A 137 5.82 4.40 -9.91
CA PHE A 137 5.20 5.73 -9.91
C PHE A 137 6.15 6.87 -10.20
N ASN A 138 7.47 6.67 -10.10
CA ASN A 138 8.47 7.71 -10.34
C ASN A 138 9.25 7.54 -11.64
N ARG A 139 9.08 6.44 -12.37
CA ARG A 139 9.59 6.31 -13.73
C ARG A 139 8.84 7.28 -14.66
N VAL A 140 9.62 8.09 -15.36
CA VAL A 140 9.12 8.90 -16.49
C VAL A 140 8.84 7.93 -17.64
N ALA A 141 7.63 8.02 -18.20
CA ALA A 141 7.24 7.26 -19.39
C ALA A 141 7.94 7.82 -20.64
#